data_AF-A0AAW0W3R8-F1
#
_entry.id   AF-A0AAW0W3R8-F1
#
_cell.length_a   1.000
_cell.length_b   1.000
_cell.length_c   1.000
_cell.angle_alpha   90.00
_cell.angle_beta   90.00
_cell.angle_gamma   90.00
#
_symmetry.space_group_name_H-M   'P 1'
#
loop_
_entity.id
_entity.type
_entity.pdbx_description
1 polymer ?
#
loop_
_entity_poly.entity_id
_entity_poly.type
_entity_poly.pdbx_seq_one_letter_code
_entity_poly.pdbx_strand_id
1 'polypeptide(L)'
;MEWGQIILLSIWLLLMVDVCRTAGMEPSLKIMSRRKVLVISLDGFGHHYLDKYPWRYLATNLYSAGSYPRKFRNQFVTKTFPNHFSVATGLYEEVHGVIGNNIYDSSLNKTFGMDDKELFMQNPLVSPVWTLNEEHGGHSGCIMWPGCGVAYRGKNVTFLSPFHQHALFNESIDKSIEWFTNERTPANLIFLYHEEPDHVGHIYGPNSSQVEEELRKIDEGIGYLYQMLTVHKLRDTVDVIVMSDHGMSAVKEENVIFLDDIVDSSLYHISGTSPLLNVWTTFVTDTHGNHGYPVDIPNMEPIFVAAGPSFKRGFKAPDFSNIDTYMLLCHLLNLAPGPNNGTADNISSILVEPISSTLIRPLSVTLGENLS
;
A
#
# COMPACT_ATOMS: atom_id res chain seq x y z
N MET A 1 -7.45 -78.13 -4.89
CA MET A 1 -7.31 -76.66 -4.81
C MET A 1 -8.68 -76.06 -5.13
N GLU A 2 -9.71 -76.44 -4.39
CA GLU A 2 -10.21 -75.83 -3.14
C GLU A 2 -10.74 -74.41 -3.32
N TRP A 3 -12.07 -74.36 -3.40
CA TRP A 3 -12.99 -73.26 -3.65
C TRP A 3 -13.09 -72.25 -2.48
N GLY A 4 -12.04 -72.13 -1.66
CA GLY A 4 -12.06 -71.39 -0.39
C GLY A 4 -11.50 -69.97 -0.43
N GLN A 5 -10.83 -69.55 -1.51
CA GLN A 5 -10.12 -68.25 -1.55
C GLN A 5 -10.75 -67.18 -2.46
N ILE A 6 -11.75 -67.51 -3.28
CA ILE A 6 -12.42 -66.52 -4.16
C ILE A 6 -13.61 -65.82 -3.47
N ILE A 7 -14.16 -66.41 -2.39
CA ILE A 7 -15.31 -65.84 -1.68
C ILE A 7 -14.90 -64.80 -0.61
N LEU A 8 -13.63 -64.79 -0.17
CA LEU A 8 -13.16 -63.86 0.86
C LEU A 8 -12.73 -62.48 0.33
N LEU A 9 -12.42 -62.36 -0.97
CA LEU A 9 -12.08 -61.07 -1.60
C LEU A 9 -13.31 -60.29 -2.09
N SER A 10 -14.43 -60.96 -2.36
CA SER A 10 -15.69 -60.30 -2.74
C SER A 10 -16.47 -59.74 -1.54
N ILE A 11 -16.27 -60.30 -0.33
CA ILE A 11 -16.91 -59.80 0.90
C ILE A 11 -16.19 -58.58 1.48
N TRP A 12 -14.88 -58.43 1.24
CA TRP A 12 -14.14 -57.21 1.65
C TRP A 12 -14.37 -56.01 0.73
N LEU A 13 -14.69 -56.23 -0.56
CA LEU A 13 -15.03 -55.14 -1.48
C LEU A 13 -16.48 -54.64 -1.29
N LEU A 14 -17.39 -55.48 -0.78
CA LEU A 14 -18.77 -55.08 -0.46
C LEU A 14 -18.89 -54.38 0.91
N LEU A 15 -17.97 -54.60 1.86
CA LEU A 15 -17.96 -53.88 3.14
C LEU A 15 -17.23 -52.53 3.11
N MET A 16 -16.42 -52.24 2.07
CA MET A 16 -15.89 -50.88 1.85
C MET A 16 -16.82 -50.00 1.00
N VAL A 17 -17.84 -50.56 0.37
CA VAL A 17 -18.86 -49.77 -0.38
C VAL A 17 -20.03 -49.35 0.53
N ASP A 18 -20.28 -50.04 1.65
CA ASP A 18 -21.39 -49.69 2.56
C ASP A 18 -21.02 -48.74 3.72
N VAL A 19 -19.73 -48.49 3.98
CA VAL A 19 -19.32 -47.39 4.89
C VAL A 19 -19.38 -46.02 4.21
N CYS A 20 -19.55 -45.98 2.87
CA CYS A 20 -19.77 -44.74 2.12
C CYS A 20 -21.26 -44.40 1.89
N ARG A 21 -22.21 -45.11 2.50
CA ARG A 21 -23.67 -44.88 2.27
C ARG A 21 -24.48 -44.41 3.48
N THR A 22 -23.85 -44.11 4.61
CA THR A 22 -24.51 -43.48 5.76
C THR A 22 -23.77 -42.24 6.27
N ALA A 23 -23.42 -41.36 5.34
CA ALA A 23 -23.27 -39.94 5.61
C ALA A 23 -23.60 -39.21 4.31
N GLY A 24 -24.90 -39.14 4.00
CA GLY A 24 -25.46 -38.25 2.99
C GLY A 24 -25.31 -36.79 3.42
N MET A 25 -24.07 -36.33 3.49
CA MET A 25 -23.66 -34.94 3.37
C MET A 25 -22.45 -35.00 2.46
N GLU A 26 -22.68 -34.91 1.14
CA GLU A 26 -21.74 -34.08 0.40
C GLU A 26 -21.64 -32.77 1.21
N PRO A 27 -20.44 -32.27 1.52
CA PRO A 27 -20.38 -30.87 1.82
C PRO A 27 -20.87 -30.22 0.54
N SER A 28 -22.13 -29.78 0.55
CA SER A 28 -22.47 -28.59 -0.19
C SER A 28 -21.42 -27.59 0.27
N LEU A 29 -20.33 -27.46 -0.48
CA LEU A 29 -19.71 -26.19 -0.67
C LEU A 29 -20.85 -25.35 -1.24
N LYS A 30 -21.70 -24.83 -0.34
CA LYS A 30 -22.13 -23.46 -0.48
C LYS A 30 -20.82 -22.75 -0.72
N ILE A 31 -20.52 -22.47 -1.98
CA ILE A 31 -19.64 -21.37 -2.33
C ILE A 31 -20.22 -20.25 -1.51
N MET A 32 -19.61 -19.97 -0.36
CA MET A 32 -20.01 -18.83 0.44
C MET A 32 -19.86 -17.69 -0.54
N SER A 33 -20.99 -17.09 -0.92
CA SER A 33 -21.01 -15.97 -1.84
C SER A 33 -19.94 -15.00 -1.34
N ARG A 34 -18.91 -14.76 -2.17
CA ARG A 34 -17.82 -13.86 -1.78
C ARG A 34 -18.45 -12.53 -1.42
N ARG A 35 -18.06 -11.98 -0.26
CA ARG A 35 -18.49 -10.64 0.13
C ARG A 35 -18.16 -9.66 -0.98
N LYS A 36 -19.09 -8.78 -1.30
CA LYS A 36 -18.89 -7.70 -2.27
C LYS A 36 -18.49 -6.46 -1.51
N VAL A 37 -17.41 -5.81 -1.93
CA VAL A 37 -16.90 -4.59 -1.32
C VAL A 37 -16.77 -3.50 -2.37
N LEU A 38 -17.33 -2.33 -2.10
CA LEU A 38 -17.16 -1.11 -2.90
C LEU A 38 -16.39 -0.08 -2.08
N VAL A 39 -15.18 0.25 -2.52
CA VAL A 39 -14.35 1.30 -1.93
C VAL A 39 -14.46 2.54 -2.82
N ILE A 40 -14.91 3.64 -2.24
CA ILE A 40 -15.04 4.94 -2.90
C ILE A 40 -14.06 5.90 -2.23
N SER A 41 -13.16 6.48 -3.00
CA SER A 41 -12.33 7.60 -2.56
C SER A 41 -12.82 8.89 -3.20
N LEU A 42 -13.11 9.88 -2.35
CA LEU A 42 -13.41 11.25 -2.73
C LEU A 42 -12.11 12.06 -2.52
N ASP A 43 -11.44 12.42 -3.61
CA ASP A 43 -10.11 13.07 -3.55
C ASP A 43 -10.19 14.39 -2.77
N GLY A 44 -9.22 14.64 -1.90
CA GLY A 44 -9.12 15.91 -1.17
C GLY A 44 -10.27 16.19 -0.18
N PHE A 45 -11.17 15.22 0.04
CA PHE A 45 -12.24 15.31 1.02
C PHE A 45 -11.69 15.28 2.45
N GLY A 46 -11.31 16.47 2.93
CA GLY A 46 -10.86 16.66 4.30
C GLY A 46 -11.99 16.49 5.31
N HIS A 47 -11.66 15.94 6.49
CA HIS A 47 -12.59 15.76 7.61
C HIS A 47 -13.38 17.04 7.97
N HIS A 48 -12.78 18.22 7.78
CA HIS A 48 -13.39 19.51 8.04
C HIS A 48 -14.58 19.85 7.13
N TYR A 49 -14.79 19.14 6.01
CA TYR A 49 -15.97 19.31 5.15
C TYR A 49 -17.24 18.70 5.76
N LEU A 50 -17.09 17.77 6.70
CA LEU A 50 -18.22 17.16 7.40
C LEU A 50 -19.04 18.19 8.21
N ASP A 51 -18.37 19.25 8.67
CA ASP A 51 -18.99 20.33 9.43
C ASP A 51 -19.49 21.49 8.54
N LYS A 52 -19.17 21.50 7.24
CA LYS A 52 -19.47 22.62 6.33
C LYS A 52 -20.77 22.46 5.54
N TYR A 53 -21.26 21.23 5.38
CA TYR A 53 -22.44 20.94 4.57
C TYR A 53 -23.39 20.03 5.35
N PRO A 54 -24.72 20.27 5.31
CA PRO A 54 -25.70 19.40 5.95
C PRO A 54 -25.89 18.10 5.17
N TRP A 55 -24.94 17.16 5.32
CA TRP A 55 -24.92 15.84 4.70
C TRP A 55 -26.23 15.08 4.95
N ARG A 56 -27.08 14.92 3.93
CA ARG A 56 -28.34 14.19 4.06
C ARG A 56 -28.14 12.71 3.79
N TYR A 57 -27.56 12.37 2.65
CA TYR A 57 -27.46 10.98 2.20
C TYR A 57 -26.27 10.27 2.79
N LEU A 58 -25.13 10.96 2.92
CA LEU A 58 -23.97 10.44 3.62
C LEU A 58 -24.32 10.19 5.11
N ALA A 59 -25.04 11.11 5.76
CA ALA A 59 -25.44 10.90 7.16
C ALA A 59 -26.45 9.77 7.35
N THR A 60 -27.48 9.69 6.51
CA THR A 60 -28.52 8.67 6.66
C THR A 60 -28.01 7.28 6.27
N ASN A 61 -27.22 7.16 5.20
CA ASN A 61 -26.81 5.85 4.69
C ASN A 61 -25.51 5.31 5.28
N LEU A 62 -24.58 6.18 5.72
CA LEU A 62 -23.27 5.77 6.24
C LEU A 62 -23.09 6.09 7.72
N TYR A 63 -23.34 7.32 8.17
CA TYR A 63 -23.14 7.63 9.60
C TYR A 63 -24.12 6.95 10.53
N SER A 64 -25.41 6.94 10.16
CA SER A 64 -26.47 6.41 11.02
C SER A 64 -26.56 4.88 10.98
N ALA A 65 -26.08 4.26 9.89
CA ALA A 65 -26.21 2.83 9.62
C ALA A 65 -24.86 2.09 9.56
N GLY A 66 -23.74 2.79 9.72
CA GLY A 66 -22.39 2.26 9.53
C GLY A 66 -21.46 2.50 10.73
N SER A 67 -20.16 2.44 10.46
CA SER A 67 -19.10 2.65 11.44
C SER A 67 -18.09 3.65 10.89
N TYR A 68 -17.65 4.58 11.72
CA TYR A 68 -16.72 5.63 11.33
C TYR A 68 -15.77 5.96 12.49
N PRO A 69 -14.49 6.23 12.21
CA PRO A 69 -13.55 6.59 13.25
C PRO A 69 -13.69 8.08 13.61
N ARG A 70 -13.20 8.45 14.81
CA ARG A 70 -13.02 9.86 15.17
C ARG A 70 -12.03 10.58 14.24
N LYS A 71 -10.99 9.87 13.80
CA LYS A 71 -9.97 10.37 12.88
C LYS A 71 -9.51 9.22 11.98
N PHE A 72 -9.43 9.49 10.68
CA PHE A 72 -8.74 8.65 9.71
C PHE A 72 -7.41 9.34 9.38
N ARG A 73 -6.28 8.65 9.59
CA ARG A 73 -4.93 9.22 9.46
C ARG A 73 -4.33 8.76 8.13
N ASN A 74 -3.84 9.72 7.37
CA ASN A 74 -3.20 9.50 6.09
C ASN A 74 -1.70 9.32 6.30
N GLN A 75 -1.03 8.85 5.25
CA GLN A 75 0.42 8.74 5.25
C GLN A 75 1.06 10.07 4.80
N PHE A 76 2.31 10.27 5.22
CA PHE A 76 3.13 11.35 4.70
C PHE A 76 3.94 10.78 3.54
N VAL A 77 3.68 11.22 2.31
CA VAL A 77 3.26 12.56 1.92
C VAL A 77 1.77 12.61 1.57
N THR A 78 1.02 13.62 2.02
CA THR A 78 -0.43 13.75 1.79
C THR A 78 -0.75 14.17 0.36
N LYS A 79 -0.46 13.28 -0.59
CA LYS A 79 -0.68 13.40 -2.03
C LYS A 79 -1.45 12.19 -2.54
N THR A 80 -2.13 12.37 -3.67
CA THR A 80 -3.07 11.42 -4.25
C THR A 80 -2.50 10.04 -4.49
N PHE A 81 -1.45 9.91 -5.31
CA PHE A 81 -0.95 8.60 -5.73
C PHE A 81 -0.35 7.81 -4.58
N PRO A 82 0.50 8.41 -3.71
CA PRO A 82 1.04 7.71 -2.55
C PRO A 82 -0.04 7.14 -1.64
N ASN A 83 -0.99 7.97 -1.18
CA ASN A 83 -1.99 7.53 -0.21
C ASN A 83 -2.96 6.50 -0.78
N HIS A 84 -3.44 6.69 -2.02
CA HIS A 84 -4.30 5.70 -2.67
C HIS A 84 -3.59 4.35 -2.85
N PHE A 85 -2.28 4.36 -3.11
CA PHE A 85 -1.51 3.13 -3.23
C PHE A 85 -1.19 2.51 -1.86
N SER A 86 -0.97 3.31 -0.82
CA SER A 86 -0.89 2.83 0.57
C SER A 86 -2.18 2.14 1.00
N VAL A 87 -3.35 2.69 0.65
CA VAL A 87 -4.65 2.05 0.92
C VAL A 87 -4.77 0.71 0.21
N ALA A 88 -4.31 0.63 -1.04
CA ALA A 88 -4.38 -0.58 -1.85
C ALA A 88 -3.43 -1.69 -1.38
N THR A 89 -2.31 -1.33 -0.74
CA THR A 89 -1.21 -2.26 -0.43
C THR A 89 -1.02 -2.51 1.05
N GLY A 90 -1.50 -1.60 1.91
CA GLY A 90 -1.23 -1.60 3.35
C GLY A 90 0.21 -1.23 3.72
N LEU A 91 0.95 -0.59 2.81
CA LEU A 91 2.38 -0.27 2.98
C LEU A 91 2.62 1.23 3.05
N TYR A 92 3.70 1.63 3.73
CA TYR A 92 4.23 2.99 3.67
C TYR A 92 4.83 3.30 2.30
N GLU A 93 4.93 4.60 2.00
CA GLU A 93 5.44 5.12 0.74
C GLU A 93 6.85 4.66 0.43
N GLU A 94 7.72 4.65 1.42
CA GLU A 94 9.11 4.19 1.30
C GLU A 94 9.21 2.69 0.96
N VAL A 95 8.19 1.91 1.29
CA VAL A 95 8.15 0.48 0.99
C VAL A 95 7.54 0.22 -0.38
N HIS A 96 6.42 0.86 -0.70
CA HIS A 96 5.76 0.65 -1.99
C HIS A 96 6.34 1.47 -3.16
N GLY A 97 7.19 2.46 -2.86
CA GLY A 97 7.98 3.22 -3.83
C GLY A 97 7.26 4.38 -4.53
N VAL A 98 5.92 4.43 -4.49
CA VAL A 98 5.14 5.61 -4.92
C VAL A 98 5.23 6.73 -3.87
N ILE A 99 6.32 7.52 -3.88
CA ILE A 99 6.58 8.58 -2.89
C ILE A 99 6.06 9.98 -3.28
N GLY A 100 5.44 10.10 -4.45
CA GLY A 100 4.83 11.34 -4.93
C GLY A 100 4.05 11.09 -6.23
N ASN A 101 3.25 12.07 -6.65
CA ASN A 101 2.57 11.99 -7.95
C ASN A 101 3.56 12.15 -9.12
N ASN A 102 4.65 12.89 -8.88
CA ASN A 102 5.80 12.99 -9.77
C ASN A 102 7.06 12.74 -8.93
N ILE A 103 7.91 11.80 -9.34
CA ILE A 103 9.14 11.45 -8.63
C ILE A 103 10.31 11.45 -9.62
N TYR A 104 11.46 11.94 -9.19
CA TYR A 104 12.71 11.77 -9.92
C TYR A 104 13.50 10.63 -9.29
N ASP A 105 14.13 9.80 -10.12
CA ASP A 105 15.02 8.71 -9.71
C ASP A 105 16.42 8.99 -10.27
N SER A 106 17.41 9.15 -9.38
CA SER A 106 18.80 9.48 -9.72
C SER A 106 19.53 8.32 -10.34
N SER A 107 19.20 7.10 -9.91
CA SER A 107 19.83 5.89 -10.41
C SER A 107 19.44 5.64 -11.87
N LEU A 108 18.20 5.97 -12.22
CA LEU A 108 17.67 5.87 -13.58
C LEU A 108 17.84 7.16 -14.40
N ASN A 109 18.20 8.27 -13.74
CA ASN A 109 18.16 9.62 -14.29
C ASN A 109 16.84 9.89 -15.03
N LYS A 110 15.72 9.54 -14.39
CA LYS A 110 14.37 9.58 -14.99
C LYS A 110 13.37 10.20 -14.02
N THR A 111 12.52 11.09 -14.54
CA THR A 111 11.34 11.58 -13.82
C THR A 111 10.13 10.77 -14.27
N PHE A 112 9.43 10.18 -13.31
CA PHE A 112 8.14 9.55 -13.51
C PHE A 112 7.04 10.54 -13.16
N GLY A 113 6.06 10.70 -14.05
CA GLY A 113 4.86 11.50 -13.85
C GLY A 113 3.61 10.65 -13.68
N MET A 114 2.46 11.32 -13.59
CA MET A 114 1.16 10.67 -13.35
C MET A 114 0.74 9.70 -14.47
N ASP A 115 1.21 9.91 -15.70
CA ASP A 115 0.93 9.04 -16.84
C ASP A 115 1.85 7.81 -16.92
N ASP A 116 2.92 7.78 -16.12
CA ASP A 116 3.91 6.71 -16.14
C ASP A 116 3.47 5.54 -15.26
N LYS A 117 3.04 4.44 -15.88
CA LYS A 117 2.72 3.18 -15.17
C LYS A 117 3.88 2.65 -14.33
N GLU A 118 5.11 2.89 -14.76
CA GLU A 118 6.34 2.50 -14.06
C GLU A 118 6.45 3.15 -12.67
N LEU A 119 5.76 4.28 -12.43
CA LEU A 119 5.66 4.89 -11.10
C LEU A 119 5.12 3.93 -10.03
N PHE A 120 4.24 3.00 -10.41
CA PHE A 120 3.69 2.00 -9.48
C PHE A 120 4.47 0.67 -9.47
N MET A 121 5.59 0.61 -10.20
CA MET A 121 6.44 -0.59 -10.32
C MET A 121 7.81 -0.43 -9.63
N GLN A 122 7.96 0.62 -8.81
CA GLN A 122 9.22 0.94 -8.12
C GLN A 122 9.66 -0.17 -7.15
N ASN A 123 8.71 -0.92 -6.59
CA ASN A 123 8.99 -2.13 -5.83
C ASN A 123 8.28 -3.35 -6.45
N PRO A 124 9.02 -4.28 -7.12
CA PRO A 124 8.42 -5.42 -7.80
C PRO A 124 7.82 -6.48 -6.86
N LEU A 125 8.11 -6.41 -5.55
CA LEU A 125 7.55 -7.34 -4.55
C LEU A 125 6.14 -6.93 -4.11
N VAL A 126 5.75 -5.68 -4.34
CA VAL A 126 4.47 -5.12 -3.90
C VAL A 126 3.36 -5.56 -4.83
N SER A 127 2.23 -5.96 -4.23
CA SER A 127 1.02 -6.34 -4.94
C SER A 127 -0.18 -5.76 -4.23
N PRO A 128 -1.02 -4.98 -4.94
CA PRO A 128 -2.22 -4.40 -4.36
C PRO A 128 -3.32 -5.45 -4.16
N VAL A 129 -4.25 -5.14 -3.26
CA VAL A 129 -5.31 -6.07 -2.84
C VAL A 129 -6.21 -6.53 -3.99
N TRP A 130 -6.40 -5.72 -5.05
CA TRP A 130 -7.16 -6.17 -6.22
C TRP A 130 -6.47 -7.32 -6.95
N THR A 131 -5.14 -7.31 -7.07
CA THR A 131 -4.39 -8.43 -7.65
C THR A 131 -4.44 -9.66 -6.75
N LEU A 132 -4.34 -9.48 -5.43
CA LEU A 132 -4.48 -10.60 -4.49
C LEU A 132 -5.87 -11.24 -4.56
N ASN A 133 -6.94 -10.44 -4.66
CA ASN A 133 -8.30 -10.95 -4.83
C ASN A 133 -8.43 -11.77 -6.12
N GLU A 134 -7.85 -11.28 -7.22
CA GLU A 134 -7.79 -11.99 -8.50
C GLU A 134 -7.05 -13.33 -8.36
N GLU A 135 -5.86 -13.36 -7.75
CA GLU A 135 -5.07 -14.58 -7.51
C GLU A 135 -5.85 -15.65 -6.73
N HIS A 136 -6.77 -15.23 -5.85
CA HIS A 136 -7.59 -16.12 -5.05
C HIS A 136 -8.96 -16.42 -5.68
N GLY A 137 -9.15 -16.15 -6.97
CA GLY A 137 -10.36 -16.48 -7.71
C GLY A 137 -11.55 -15.56 -7.44
N GLY A 138 -11.30 -14.35 -6.92
CA GLY A 138 -12.24 -13.24 -6.97
C GLY A 138 -12.08 -12.44 -8.27
N HIS A 139 -13.00 -11.51 -8.52
CA HIS A 139 -12.94 -10.57 -9.62
C HIS A 139 -12.95 -9.15 -9.07
N SER A 140 -11.95 -8.39 -9.47
CA SER A 140 -11.73 -7.02 -9.03
C SER A 140 -12.09 -6.04 -10.14
N GLY A 141 -12.56 -4.86 -9.76
CA GLY A 141 -12.76 -3.73 -10.65
C GLY A 141 -12.04 -2.48 -10.13
N CYS A 142 -11.49 -1.69 -11.04
CA CYS A 142 -10.98 -0.37 -10.71
C CYS A 142 -11.53 0.68 -11.66
N ILE A 143 -12.13 1.72 -11.09
CA ILE A 143 -12.57 2.92 -11.80
C ILE A 143 -11.64 4.05 -11.37
N MET A 144 -10.75 4.44 -12.28
CA MET A 144 -9.83 5.57 -12.16
C MET A 144 -8.83 5.49 -10.98
N TRP A 145 -8.78 4.37 -10.25
CA TRP A 145 -7.94 4.22 -9.07
C TRP A 145 -6.43 4.15 -9.44
N PRO A 146 -5.56 4.94 -8.78
CA PRO A 146 -4.12 4.96 -9.02
C PRO A 146 -3.49 3.56 -8.96
N GLY A 147 -2.67 3.23 -9.97
CA GLY A 147 -1.94 1.97 -10.05
C GLY A 147 -2.74 0.76 -10.59
N CYS A 148 -4.07 0.85 -10.77
CA CYS A 148 -4.85 -0.29 -11.27
C CYS A 148 -4.62 -0.64 -12.74
N GLY A 149 -4.06 0.28 -13.53
CA GLY A 149 -3.70 0.04 -14.94
C GLY A 149 -2.42 -0.78 -15.14
N VAL A 150 -1.81 -1.27 -14.05
CA VAL A 150 -0.55 -2.01 -14.02
C VAL A 150 -0.81 -3.50 -13.75
N ALA A 151 -0.07 -4.36 -14.44
CA ALA A 151 -0.07 -5.80 -14.18
C ALA A 151 0.91 -6.12 -13.06
N TYR A 152 0.40 -6.49 -11.87
CA TYR A 152 1.24 -6.96 -10.77
C TYR A 152 1.33 -8.48 -10.84
N ARG A 153 2.54 -9.03 -10.72
CA ARG A 153 2.79 -10.49 -10.83
C ARG A 153 2.20 -11.12 -12.09
N GLY A 154 2.19 -10.36 -13.19
CA GLY A 154 1.65 -10.79 -14.48
C GLY A 154 0.11 -10.83 -14.56
N LYS A 155 -0.61 -10.31 -13.56
CA LYS A 155 -2.07 -10.33 -13.50
C LYS A 155 -2.68 -8.93 -13.58
N ASN A 156 -3.61 -8.75 -14.51
CA ASN A 156 -4.43 -7.54 -14.64
C ASN A 156 -5.71 -7.67 -13.81
N VAL A 157 -6.30 -6.52 -13.46
CA VAL A 157 -7.65 -6.44 -12.89
C VAL A 157 -8.70 -6.92 -13.91
N THR A 158 -9.76 -7.61 -13.47
CA THR A 158 -10.84 -8.09 -14.34
C THR A 158 -11.55 -6.93 -15.05
N PHE A 159 -11.88 -5.87 -14.32
CA PHE A 159 -12.53 -4.68 -14.86
C PHE A 159 -11.69 -3.42 -14.65
N LEU A 160 -11.42 -2.68 -15.73
CA LEU A 160 -10.67 -1.44 -15.68
C LEU A 160 -11.43 -0.33 -16.42
N SER A 161 -11.74 0.76 -15.71
CA SER A 161 -12.09 2.04 -16.32
C SER A 161 -10.92 3.00 -16.06
N PRO A 162 -10.14 3.37 -17.09
CA PRO A 162 -8.99 4.25 -16.93
C PRO A 162 -9.41 5.65 -16.49
N PHE A 163 -8.43 6.46 -16.07
CA PHE A 163 -8.64 7.85 -15.71
C PHE A 163 -9.32 8.63 -16.85
N HIS A 164 -10.35 9.37 -16.50
CA HIS A 164 -11.05 10.28 -17.39
C HIS A 164 -11.39 11.54 -16.60
N GLN A 165 -10.71 12.63 -16.93
CA GLN A 165 -10.87 13.90 -16.24
C GLN A 165 -12.34 14.34 -16.23
N HIS A 166 -12.81 14.86 -15.09
CA HIS A 166 -14.18 15.32 -14.90
C HIS A 166 -15.25 14.23 -15.14
N ALA A 167 -14.92 12.96 -14.89
CA ALA A 167 -15.91 11.89 -14.95
C ALA A 167 -17.05 12.14 -13.95
N LEU A 168 -18.29 11.93 -14.40
CA LEU A 168 -19.47 12.08 -13.56
C LEU A 168 -19.51 10.95 -12.52
N PHE A 169 -19.78 11.31 -11.26
CA PHE A 169 -19.81 10.33 -10.17
C PHE A 169 -20.87 9.23 -10.42
N ASN A 170 -22.04 9.62 -10.94
CA ASN A 170 -23.13 8.69 -11.27
C ASN A 170 -22.74 7.66 -12.34
N GLU A 171 -21.95 8.03 -13.34
CA GLU A 171 -21.48 7.09 -14.36
C GLU A 171 -20.53 6.04 -13.76
N SER A 172 -19.70 6.45 -12.80
CA SER A 172 -18.81 5.54 -12.06
C SER A 172 -19.60 4.60 -11.14
N ILE A 173 -20.68 5.10 -10.54
CA ILE A 173 -21.64 4.29 -9.77
C ILE A 173 -22.31 3.26 -10.68
N ASP A 174 -22.83 3.67 -11.85
CA ASP A 174 -23.51 2.78 -12.79
C ASP A 174 -22.59 1.65 -13.26
N LYS A 175 -21.32 1.97 -13.60
CA LYS A 175 -20.30 0.96 -13.92
C LYS A 175 -20.06 -0.01 -12.76
N SER A 176 -20.03 0.48 -11.53
CA SER A 176 -19.86 -0.40 -10.36
C SER A 176 -21.01 -1.39 -10.21
N ILE A 177 -22.25 -0.93 -10.45
CA ILE A 177 -23.44 -1.79 -10.43
C ILE A 177 -23.39 -2.82 -11.56
N GLU A 178 -23.01 -2.41 -12.77
CA GLU A 178 -22.80 -3.30 -13.91
C GLU A 178 -21.79 -4.41 -13.57
N TRP A 179 -20.65 -4.06 -12.99
CA TRP A 179 -19.60 -5.04 -12.65
C TRP A 179 -20.01 -5.97 -11.51
N PHE A 180 -20.70 -5.48 -10.48
CA PHE A 180 -21.25 -6.33 -9.41
C PHE A 180 -22.34 -7.30 -9.88
N THR A 181 -23.02 -6.97 -10.99
CA THR A 181 -24.11 -7.77 -11.57
C THR A 181 -23.72 -8.51 -12.85
N ASN A 182 -22.45 -8.47 -13.23
CA ASN A 182 -21.95 -9.20 -14.39
C ASN A 182 -22.28 -10.70 -14.29
N GLU A 183 -22.85 -11.26 -15.35
CA GLU A 183 -23.37 -12.64 -15.35
C GLU A 183 -22.29 -13.71 -15.29
N ARG A 184 -21.07 -13.41 -15.79
CA ARG A 184 -20.00 -14.40 -15.96
C ARG A 184 -18.92 -14.26 -14.91
N THR A 185 -18.50 -13.03 -14.64
CA THR A 185 -17.41 -12.71 -13.73
C THR A 185 -17.84 -11.56 -12.81
N PRO A 186 -18.88 -11.76 -11.97
CA PRO A 186 -19.34 -10.71 -11.07
C PRO A 186 -18.20 -10.25 -10.17
N ALA A 187 -17.95 -8.95 -10.15
CA ALA A 187 -16.97 -8.37 -9.25
C ALA A 187 -17.37 -8.63 -7.80
N ASN A 188 -16.37 -8.86 -6.94
CA ASN A 188 -16.55 -8.89 -5.49
C ASN A 188 -15.72 -7.81 -4.78
N LEU A 189 -14.90 -7.06 -5.51
CA LEU A 189 -14.13 -5.94 -5.01
C LEU A 189 -14.08 -4.85 -6.08
N ILE A 190 -14.51 -3.65 -5.77
CA ILE A 190 -14.42 -2.50 -6.68
C ILE A 190 -13.77 -1.33 -5.94
N PHE A 191 -12.75 -0.73 -6.56
CA PHE A 191 -12.18 0.55 -6.16
C PHE A 191 -12.65 1.63 -7.13
N LEU A 192 -13.25 2.70 -6.61
CA LEU A 192 -13.78 3.83 -7.36
C LEU A 192 -13.12 5.11 -6.83
N TYR A 193 -12.46 5.83 -7.71
CA TYR A 193 -11.89 7.15 -7.45
C TYR A 193 -12.79 8.24 -8.06
N HIS A 194 -13.02 9.31 -7.30
CA HIS A 194 -13.70 10.52 -7.77
C HIS A 194 -12.86 11.77 -7.43
N GLU A 195 -12.60 12.60 -8.44
CA GLU A 195 -11.68 13.76 -8.38
C GLU A 195 -12.14 14.90 -7.47
N GLU A 196 -13.44 14.96 -7.15
CA GLU A 196 -13.98 16.05 -6.34
C GLU A 196 -14.10 15.65 -4.86
N PRO A 197 -13.90 16.60 -3.92
CA PRO A 197 -13.78 18.05 -4.13
C PRO A 197 -12.35 18.58 -4.35
N ASP A 198 -11.34 17.73 -4.53
CA ASP A 198 -9.94 18.16 -4.66
C ASP A 198 -9.73 19.16 -5.80
N HIS A 199 -10.20 18.82 -7.00
CA HIS A 199 -9.99 19.62 -8.19
C HIS A 199 -10.59 21.03 -8.05
N VAL A 200 -11.85 21.17 -7.65
CA VAL A 200 -12.47 22.48 -7.39
C VAL A 200 -11.82 23.19 -6.19
N GLY A 201 -11.40 22.42 -5.17
CA GLY A 201 -10.67 22.92 -4.01
C GLY A 201 -9.34 23.56 -4.38
N HIS A 202 -8.61 23.01 -5.36
CA HIS A 202 -7.38 23.58 -5.89
C HIS A 202 -7.60 24.90 -6.64
N ILE A 203 -8.70 25.01 -7.40
CA ILE A 203 -8.97 26.21 -8.21
C ILE A 203 -9.49 27.37 -7.35
N TYR A 204 -10.43 27.10 -6.44
CA TYR A 204 -11.17 28.15 -5.73
C TYR A 204 -10.86 28.22 -4.22
N GLY A 205 -10.12 27.25 -3.70
CA GLY A 205 -9.83 27.12 -2.28
C GLY A 205 -10.92 26.36 -1.50
N PRO A 206 -10.57 25.75 -0.36
CA PRO A 206 -11.45 24.84 0.39
C PRO A 206 -12.64 25.51 1.07
N ASN A 207 -12.70 26.84 1.11
CA ASN A 207 -13.78 27.60 1.76
C ASN A 207 -14.70 28.30 0.74
N SER A 208 -14.59 27.95 -0.53
CA SER A 208 -15.36 28.59 -1.60
C SER A 208 -16.78 28.01 -1.74
N SER A 209 -17.69 28.80 -2.30
CA SER A 209 -19.05 28.35 -2.66
C SER A 209 -19.03 27.24 -3.72
N GLN A 210 -17.99 27.19 -4.55
CA GLN A 210 -17.80 26.18 -5.58
C GLN A 210 -17.54 24.82 -4.95
N VAL A 211 -16.69 24.77 -3.91
CA VAL A 211 -16.49 23.55 -3.12
C VAL A 211 -17.80 23.14 -2.45
N GLU A 212 -18.56 24.07 -1.85
CA GLU A 212 -19.86 23.75 -1.24
C GLU A 212 -20.84 23.10 -2.24
N GLU A 213 -20.86 23.58 -3.48
CA GLU A 213 -21.66 23.00 -4.56
C GLU A 213 -21.19 21.59 -4.96
N GLU A 214 -19.88 21.33 -4.99
CA GLU A 214 -19.37 19.97 -5.23
C GLU A 214 -19.69 19.02 -4.06
N LEU A 215 -19.60 19.49 -2.81
CA LEU A 215 -20.02 18.71 -1.64
C LEU A 215 -21.51 18.32 -1.74
N ARG A 216 -22.37 19.22 -2.20
CA ARG A 216 -23.79 18.94 -2.47
C ARG A 216 -23.96 17.85 -3.51
N LYS A 217 -23.25 17.93 -4.64
CA LYS A 217 -23.30 16.93 -5.72
C LYS A 217 -22.79 15.55 -5.26
N ILE A 218 -21.74 15.53 -4.45
CA ILE A 218 -21.23 14.30 -3.83
C ILE A 218 -22.29 13.66 -2.95
N ASP A 219 -22.95 14.42 -2.06
CA ASP A 219 -24.02 13.89 -1.20
C ASP A 219 -25.17 13.32 -2.05
N GLU A 220 -25.59 14.03 -3.10
CA GLU A 220 -26.58 13.54 -4.06
C GLU A 220 -26.16 12.25 -4.76
N GLY A 221 -24.88 12.15 -5.16
CA GLY A 221 -24.29 10.94 -5.73
C GLY A 221 -24.28 9.76 -4.75
N ILE A 222 -24.02 10.00 -3.45
CA ILE A 222 -24.19 8.97 -2.42
C ILE A 222 -25.66 8.52 -2.32
N GLY A 223 -26.60 9.45 -2.39
CA GLY A 223 -28.03 9.12 -2.46
C GLY A 223 -28.35 8.22 -3.67
N TYR A 224 -27.84 8.59 -4.84
CA TYR A 224 -27.99 7.82 -6.08
C TYR A 224 -27.36 6.41 -5.98
N LEU A 225 -26.16 6.29 -5.40
CA LEU A 225 -25.53 5.00 -5.14
C LEU A 225 -26.44 4.06 -4.35
N TYR A 226 -27.01 4.53 -3.23
CA TYR A 226 -27.87 3.70 -2.40
C TYR A 226 -29.21 3.38 -3.06
N GLN A 227 -29.73 4.27 -3.90
CA GLN A 227 -30.86 3.97 -4.77
C GLN A 227 -30.53 2.82 -5.73
N MET A 228 -29.38 2.87 -6.40
CA MET A 228 -28.96 1.85 -7.36
C MET A 228 -28.66 0.51 -6.71
N LEU A 229 -27.99 0.52 -5.56
CA LEU A 229 -27.79 -0.69 -4.76
C LEU A 229 -29.14 -1.33 -4.37
N THR A 230 -30.16 -0.53 -4.06
CA THR A 230 -31.49 -1.05 -3.71
C THR A 230 -32.20 -1.64 -4.92
N VAL A 231 -32.25 -0.91 -6.04
CA VAL A 231 -32.90 -1.37 -7.28
C VAL A 231 -32.31 -2.68 -7.78
N HIS A 232 -30.99 -2.85 -7.67
CA HIS A 232 -30.27 -4.05 -8.11
C HIS A 232 -30.13 -5.13 -7.02
N LYS A 233 -30.83 -5.00 -5.88
CA LYS A 233 -30.80 -5.96 -4.75
C LYS A 233 -29.39 -6.20 -4.18
N LEU A 234 -28.53 -5.19 -4.26
CA LEU A 234 -27.17 -5.17 -3.74
C LEU A 234 -27.05 -4.51 -2.37
N ARG A 235 -28.07 -3.74 -1.94
CA ARG A 235 -28.05 -2.93 -0.70
C ARG A 235 -27.61 -3.67 0.56
N ASP A 236 -27.99 -4.94 0.69
CA ASP A 236 -27.70 -5.78 1.86
C ASP A 236 -26.60 -6.82 1.61
N THR A 237 -25.96 -6.77 0.43
CA THR A 237 -24.93 -7.74 0.02
C THR A 237 -23.59 -7.10 -0.36
N VAL A 238 -23.56 -5.77 -0.49
CA VAL A 238 -22.36 -4.98 -0.75
C VAL A 238 -22.00 -4.17 0.50
N ASP A 239 -20.80 -4.39 1.01
CA ASP A 239 -20.17 -3.55 2.02
C ASP A 239 -19.58 -2.30 1.32
N VAL A 240 -20.05 -1.09 1.69
CA VAL A 240 -19.62 0.18 1.09
C VAL A 240 -18.68 0.92 2.03
N ILE A 241 -17.51 1.30 1.53
CA ILE A 241 -16.52 2.12 2.23
C ILE A 241 -16.38 3.44 1.47
N VAL A 242 -16.64 4.55 2.14
CA VAL A 242 -16.35 5.90 1.62
C VAL A 242 -15.20 6.48 2.42
N MET A 243 -14.16 6.92 1.71
CA MET A 243 -12.95 7.45 2.29
C MET A 243 -12.37 8.59 1.44
N SER A 244 -11.23 9.10 1.87
CA SER A 244 -10.43 10.08 1.16
C SER A 244 -8.95 9.82 1.43
N ASP A 245 -8.11 10.25 0.51
CA ASP A 245 -6.67 10.15 0.53
C ASP A 245 -5.99 11.30 1.30
N HIS A 246 -6.50 12.52 1.15
CA HIS A 246 -6.04 13.69 1.88
C HIS A 246 -7.11 14.75 2.15
N GLY A 247 -6.75 15.70 3.00
CA GLY A 247 -7.53 16.92 3.17
C GLY A 247 -7.10 18.01 2.21
N MET A 248 -7.62 19.20 2.44
CA MET A 248 -7.28 20.41 1.71
C MET A 248 -7.04 21.55 2.69
N SER A 249 -6.09 22.43 2.38
CA SER A 249 -5.81 23.64 3.15
C SER A 249 -5.72 24.85 2.23
N ALA A 250 -6.15 26.00 2.72
CA ALA A 250 -5.97 27.24 1.99
C ALA A 250 -4.48 27.62 1.95
N VAL A 251 -4.02 28.07 0.79
CA VAL A 251 -2.68 28.63 0.59
C VAL A 251 -2.85 30.11 0.32
N LYS A 252 -2.03 30.95 0.96
CA LYS A 252 -1.93 32.36 0.64
C LYS A 252 -0.69 32.59 -0.20
N GLU A 253 -0.81 33.42 -1.23
CA GLU A 253 0.30 33.77 -2.12
C GLU A 253 1.51 34.34 -1.36
N GLU A 254 1.26 35.15 -0.32
CA GLU A 254 2.31 35.71 0.55
C GLU A 254 3.15 34.66 1.30
N ASN A 255 2.67 33.41 1.38
CA ASN A 255 3.37 32.29 2.01
C ASN A 255 4.03 31.34 0.99
N VAL A 256 4.02 31.69 -0.31
CA VAL A 256 4.65 30.89 -1.37
C VAL A 256 6.11 31.31 -1.51
N ILE A 257 7.01 30.34 -1.41
CA ILE A 257 8.44 30.54 -1.65
C ILE A 257 8.73 30.13 -3.11
N PHE A 258 9.18 31.09 -3.91
CA PHE A 258 9.70 30.83 -5.26
C PHE A 258 11.20 30.58 -5.16
N LEU A 259 11.64 29.34 -5.41
CA LEU A 259 13.06 28.99 -5.25
C LEU A 259 13.96 29.73 -6.25
N ASP A 260 13.44 30.01 -7.45
CA ASP A 260 14.13 30.75 -8.52
C ASP A 260 14.51 32.18 -8.10
N ASP A 261 13.82 32.76 -7.09
CA ASP A 261 14.13 34.08 -6.55
C ASP A 261 15.33 34.04 -5.56
N ILE A 262 15.72 32.84 -5.10
CA ILE A 262 16.71 32.62 -4.05
C ILE A 262 17.98 31.96 -4.61
N VAL A 263 17.83 30.99 -5.52
CA VAL A 263 18.91 30.19 -6.09
C VAL A 263 18.76 30.14 -7.62
N ASP A 264 19.88 30.20 -8.34
CA ASP A 264 19.89 30.03 -9.80
C ASP A 264 19.30 28.67 -10.19
N SER A 265 18.24 28.68 -10.99
CA SER A 265 17.50 27.47 -11.40
C SER A 265 18.33 26.50 -12.25
N SER A 266 19.49 26.92 -12.77
CA SER A 266 20.45 26.03 -13.41
C SER A 266 21.18 25.08 -12.44
N LEU A 267 21.15 25.37 -11.13
CA LEU A 267 21.86 24.62 -10.09
C LEU A 267 21.03 23.47 -9.49
N TYR A 268 19.75 23.39 -9.83
CA TYR A 268 18.89 22.35 -9.30
C TYR A 268 17.85 21.83 -10.30
N HIS A 269 17.37 20.64 -9.99
CA HIS A 269 16.21 20.00 -10.56
C HIS A 269 15.18 19.81 -9.45
N ILE A 270 13.93 20.16 -9.71
CA ILE A 270 12.83 19.94 -8.78
C ILE A 270 11.95 18.81 -9.31
N SER A 271 11.53 17.91 -8.42
CA SER A 271 10.43 16.98 -8.70
C SER A 271 9.33 17.08 -7.63
N GLY A 272 8.09 16.99 -8.07
CA GLY A 272 6.90 17.12 -7.22
C GLY A 272 6.30 18.53 -7.24
N THR A 273 5.36 18.77 -6.33
CA THR A 273 4.61 20.04 -6.23
C THR A 273 4.43 20.43 -4.76
N SER A 274 4.35 21.75 -4.51
CA SER A 274 4.00 22.31 -3.19
C SER A 274 2.83 21.55 -2.52
N PRO A 275 2.86 21.31 -1.20
CA PRO A 275 3.84 21.80 -0.23
C PRO A 275 5.13 20.98 -0.12
N LEU A 276 5.30 19.93 -0.94
CA LEU A 276 6.50 19.08 -0.90
C LEU A 276 7.24 19.12 -2.24
N LEU A 277 8.39 19.78 -2.22
CA LEU A 277 9.31 19.81 -3.36
C LEU A 277 10.54 18.96 -3.01
N ASN A 278 10.92 18.06 -3.91
CA ASN A 278 12.20 17.39 -3.85
C ASN A 278 13.18 18.19 -4.71
N VAL A 279 14.29 18.65 -4.12
CA VAL A 279 15.30 19.47 -4.80
C VAL A 279 16.60 18.68 -4.92
N TRP A 280 17.10 18.56 -6.13
CA TRP A 280 18.25 17.76 -6.49
C TRP A 280 19.26 18.64 -7.22
N THR A 281 20.55 18.46 -6.99
CA THR A 281 21.56 19.28 -7.68
C THR A 281 21.80 18.80 -9.10
N THR A 282 21.88 19.70 -10.08
CA THR A 282 22.05 19.42 -11.52
C THR A 282 23.51 19.14 -11.93
N PHE A 283 24.27 18.41 -11.11
CA PHE A 283 25.71 18.14 -11.26
C PHE A 283 26.60 19.36 -11.03
N VAL A 284 27.33 19.36 -9.90
CA VAL A 284 28.61 20.05 -9.81
C VAL A 284 29.68 19.00 -10.07
N THR A 285 30.34 19.09 -11.23
CA THR A 285 31.64 18.44 -11.44
C THR A 285 32.70 19.22 -10.64
N ASP A 286 33.28 18.56 -9.63
CA ASP A 286 34.45 18.92 -8.80
C ASP A 286 34.27 20.02 -7.71
N THR A 287 34.67 19.84 -6.45
CA THR A 287 36.02 19.47 -5.95
C THR A 287 36.06 18.92 -4.49
N HIS A 288 34.93 18.66 -3.84
CA HIS A 288 34.91 18.28 -2.42
C HIS A 288 34.32 16.88 -2.20
N GLY A 289 34.93 16.11 -1.30
CA GLY A 289 34.35 14.84 -0.86
C GLY A 289 33.06 15.08 -0.09
N ASN A 290 32.02 14.30 -0.38
CA ASN A 290 30.76 14.30 0.34
C ASN A 290 30.33 12.84 0.61
N HIS A 291 29.41 12.62 1.53
CA HIS A 291 28.96 11.29 1.95
C HIS A 291 27.46 11.30 2.28
N GLY A 292 26.86 10.11 2.48
CA GLY A 292 25.43 9.94 2.73
C GLY A 292 24.63 9.44 1.52
N TYR A 293 25.33 9.04 0.47
CA TYR A 293 24.76 8.37 -0.70
C TYR A 293 24.38 6.91 -0.39
N PRO A 294 23.65 6.21 -1.29
CA PRO A 294 23.28 4.81 -1.12
C PRO A 294 24.46 3.88 -0.77
N VAL A 295 24.17 2.84 0.03
CA VAL A 295 25.17 1.95 0.64
C VAL A 295 25.86 1.01 -0.34
N ASP A 296 25.30 0.82 -1.53
CA ASP A 296 25.81 -0.05 -2.59
C ASP A 296 26.83 0.66 -3.51
N ILE A 297 27.10 1.94 -3.27
CA ILE A 297 28.17 2.68 -3.95
C ILE A 297 29.52 2.30 -3.30
N PRO A 298 30.49 1.74 -4.05
CA PRO A 298 31.75 1.27 -3.46
C PRO A 298 32.54 2.33 -2.67
N ASN A 299 32.40 3.62 -3.03
CA ASN A 299 33.06 4.71 -2.32
C ASN A 299 32.44 5.04 -0.95
N MET A 300 31.23 4.55 -0.65
CA MET A 300 30.55 4.73 0.64
C MET A 300 30.86 3.61 1.64
N GLU A 301 31.56 2.56 1.21
CA GLU A 301 31.90 1.43 2.09
C GLU A 301 32.88 1.86 3.20
N PRO A 302 32.49 1.75 4.48
CA PRO A 302 33.36 2.10 5.58
C PRO A 302 34.40 1.00 5.82
N ILE A 303 35.54 1.36 6.41
CA ILE A 303 36.53 0.37 6.85
C ILE A 303 36.15 -0.25 8.20
N PHE A 304 36.52 -1.52 8.40
CA PHE A 304 36.53 -2.17 9.72
C PHE A 304 37.85 -2.90 9.91
N VAL A 305 38.59 -2.56 10.97
CA VAL A 305 39.84 -3.23 11.36
C VAL A 305 39.87 -3.39 12.88
N ALA A 306 40.13 -4.61 13.34
CA ALA A 306 40.22 -4.93 14.75
C ALA A 306 41.52 -5.69 15.06
N ALA A 307 42.19 -5.31 16.16
CA ALA A 307 43.40 -5.95 16.64
C ALA A 307 43.37 -6.04 18.16
N GLY A 308 43.67 -7.22 18.70
CA GLY A 308 43.61 -7.47 20.14
C GLY A 308 43.62 -8.95 20.46
N PRO A 309 43.68 -9.34 21.74
CA PRO A 309 43.75 -10.73 22.16
C PRO A 309 42.50 -11.54 21.74
N SER A 310 41.35 -10.88 21.62
CA SER A 310 40.08 -11.52 21.25
C SER A 310 39.92 -11.75 19.75
N PHE A 311 40.77 -11.16 18.91
CA PHE A 311 40.63 -11.18 17.44
C PHE A 311 41.67 -12.09 16.77
N LYS A 312 41.26 -12.79 15.70
CA LYS A 312 42.18 -13.58 14.89
C LYS A 312 43.19 -12.68 14.17
N ARG A 313 44.46 -13.10 14.14
CA ARG A 313 45.54 -12.32 13.51
C ARG A 313 45.58 -12.55 12.00
N GLY A 314 45.63 -11.46 11.23
CA GLY A 314 45.76 -11.52 9.76
C GLY A 314 44.57 -12.19 9.05
N PHE A 315 43.42 -12.30 9.71
CA PHE A 315 42.24 -12.95 9.18
C PHE A 315 41.41 -11.98 8.35
N LYS A 316 41.07 -12.37 7.12
CA LYS A 316 40.14 -11.64 6.25
C LYS A 316 38.74 -12.23 6.43
N ALA A 317 37.85 -11.44 7.04
CA ALA A 317 36.48 -11.85 7.30
C ALA A 317 35.60 -11.79 6.03
N PRO A 318 34.47 -12.51 6.00
CA PRO A 318 33.33 -12.17 5.13
C PRO A 318 32.75 -10.79 5.48
N ASP A 319 31.95 -10.25 4.56
CA ASP A 319 31.29 -8.95 4.74
C ASP A 319 30.21 -9.04 5.84
N PHE A 320 30.06 -7.96 6.62
CA PHE A 320 29.03 -7.83 7.65
C PHE A 320 28.62 -6.36 7.83
N SER A 321 27.47 -6.12 8.46
CA SER A 321 26.91 -4.76 8.61
C SER A 321 27.46 -4.05 9.85
N ASN A 322 27.55 -2.71 9.79
CA ASN A 322 28.02 -1.93 10.94
C ASN A 322 27.15 -2.12 12.20
N ILE A 323 25.86 -2.45 12.06
CA ILE A 323 24.95 -2.73 13.18
C ILE A 323 25.36 -3.97 13.99
N ASP A 324 26.04 -4.94 13.35
CA ASP A 324 26.51 -6.16 14.02
C ASP A 324 27.64 -5.85 15.03
N THR A 325 28.30 -4.69 14.88
CA THR A 325 29.33 -4.19 15.80
C THR A 325 28.82 -4.04 17.22
N TYR A 326 27.52 -3.73 17.42
CA TYR A 326 26.94 -3.64 18.76
C TYR A 326 27.07 -4.98 19.51
N MET A 327 26.72 -6.08 18.84
CA MET A 327 26.82 -7.43 19.41
C MET A 327 28.27 -7.82 19.69
N LEU A 328 29.19 -7.42 18.80
CA LEU A 328 30.63 -7.57 19.02
C LEU A 328 31.10 -6.86 20.29
N LEU A 329 30.71 -5.60 20.48
CA LEU A 329 31.09 -4.81 21.67
C LEU A 329 30.53 -5.42 22.96
N CYS A 330 29.26 -5.87 22.95
CA CYS A 330 28.67 -6.56 24.09
C CYS A 330 29.43 -7.84 24.44
N HIS A 331 29.83 -8.62 23.44
CA HIS A 331 30.65 -9.82 23.66
C HIS A 331 32.00 -9.50 24.31
N LEU A 332 32.75 -8.56 23.73
CA LEU A 332 34.10 -8.20 24.21
C LEU A 332 34.11 -7.63 25.63
N LEU A 333 33.03 -6.95 26.02
CA LEU A 333 32.87 -6.33 27.34
C LEU A 333 32.11 -7.22 28.34
N ASN A 334 31.70 -8.43 27.93
CA ASN A 334 30.87 -9.33 28.73
C ASN A 334 29.57 -8.67 29.23
N LEU A 335 28.88 -7.94 28.34
CA LEU A 335 27.62 -7.25 28.61
C LEU A 335 26.44 -8.02 28.02
N ALA A 336 25.30 -7.97 28.71
CA ALA A 336 24.02 -8.39 28.13
C ALA A 336 23.54 -7.31 27.12
N PRO A 337 23.21 -7.68 25.87
CA PRO A 337 22.78 -6.75 24.85
C PRO A 337 21.35 -6.29 25.11
N GLY A 338 21.06 -5.02 24.84
CA GLY A 338 19.70 -4.52 24.72
C GLY A 338 19.02 -4.97 23.41
N PRO A 339 17.72 -4.69 23.23
CA PRO A 339 17.02 -4.95 21.97
C PRO A 339 17.71 -4.25 20.79
N ASN A 340 18.03 -5.00 19.74
CA ASN A 340 18.79 -4.50 18.57
C ASN A 340 18.55 -5.37 17.32
N ASN A 341 19.01 -4.91 16.15
CA ASN A 341 18.90 -5.62 14.87
C ASN A 341 20.19 -6.31 14.41
N GLY A 342 21.25 -6.28 15.23
CA GLY A 342 22.54 -6.91 14.91
C GLY A 342 22.47 -8.43 15.02
N THR A 343 23.21 -9.11 14.14
CA THR A 343 23.31 -10.57 14.09
C THR A 343 24.68 -11.02 14.56
N ALA A 344 24.74 -11.67 15.71
CA ALA A 344 26.00 -12.14 16.31
C ALA A 344 26.77 -13.11 15.39
N ASP A 345 26.06 -13.97 14.67
CA ASP A 345 26.70 -14.99 13.82
C ASP A 345 27.56 -14.37 12.72
N ASN A 346 27.17 -13.20 12.18
CA ASN A 346 27.92 -12.49 11.14
C ASN A 346 29.34 -12.10 11.59
N ILE A 347 29.52 -11.78 12.87
CA ILE A 347 30.81 -11.33 13.44
C ILE A 347 31.54 -12.44 14.23
N SER A 348 31.02 -13.66 14.25
CA SER A 348 31.65 -14.77 14.98
C SER A 348 33.00 -15.18 14.40
N SER A 349 33.15 -15.08 13.07
CA SER A 349 34.33 -15.58 12.37
C SER A 349 35.61 -14.79 12.69
N ILE A 350 35.49 -13.52 13.11
CA ILE A 350 36.65 -12.65 13.39
C ILE A 350 37.28 -12.87 14.78
N LEU A 351 36.56 -13.55 15.69
CA LEU A 351 36.99 -13.79 17.06
C LEU A 351 37.79 -15.09 17.20
N VAL A 352 38.71 -15.12 18.17
CA VAL A 352 39.44 -16.34 18.56
C VAL A 352 38.53 -17.29 19.32
N GLU A 353 37.75 -16.76 20.25
CA GLU A 353 36.76 -17.51 21.03
C GLU A 353 35.36 -17.33 20.41
N PRO A 354 34.52 -18.38 20.44
CA PRO A 354 33.15 -18.28 19.94
C PRO A 354 32.31 -17.32 20.80
N ILE A 355 31.35 -16.66 20.16
CA ILE A 355 30.41 -15.78 20.85
C ILE A 355 29.56 -16.61 21.81
N SER A 356 29.38 -16.10 23.04
CA SER A 356 28.53 -16.75 24.05
C SER A 356 27.11 -17.00 23.53
N SER A 357 26.57 -18.18 23.81
CA SER A 357 25.21 -18.58 23.41
C SER A 357 24.09 -17.69 23.98
N THR A 358 24.38 -16.95 25.06
CA THR A 358 23.48 -15.94 25.62
C THR A 358 23.26 -14.71 24.71
N LEU A 359 24.13 -14.50 23.71
CA LEU A 359 24.05 -13.40 22.74
C LEU A 359 23.32 -13.80 21.45
N ILE A 360 23.01 -15.08 21.25
CA ILE A 360 22.44 -15.64 19.99
C ILE A 360 20.91 -15.46 19.92
N ARG A 361 20.27 -14.87 20.94
CA ARG A 361 18.83 -14.59 20.95
C ARG A 361 18.56 -13.08 20.84
N PRO A 362 18.33 -12.54 19.64
CA PRO A 362 17.83 -11.17 19.52
C PRO A 362 16.39 -11.12 20.05
N LEU A 363 16.12 -10.23 20.99
CA LEU A 363 14.80 -9.63 21.13
C LEU A 363 14.65 -8.68 19.93
N SER A 364 14.05 -9.18 18.84
CA SER A 364 13.79 -8.38 17.65
C SER A 364 12.85 -7.23 18.01
N VAL A 365 13.29 -5.99 17.77
CA VAL A 365 12.38 -4.84 17.75
C VAL A 365 11.78 -4.77 16.35
N THR A 366 10.53 -5.19 16.21
CA THR A 366 9.69 -4.75 15.09
C THR A 366 9.35 -3.29 15.32
N LEU A 367 9.71 -2.41 14.39
CA LEU A 367 9.20 -1.04 14.36
C LEU A 367 7.69 -1.11 14.11
N GLY A 368 6.93 -0.89 15.18
CA GLY A 368 5.48 -0.95 15.16
C GLY A 368 4.95 -1.16 16.55
N GLU A 369 4.85 -0.08 17.33
CA GLU A 369 3.76 0.25 18.25
C GLU A 369 4.23 1.37 19.20
N ASN A 370 3.42 2.43 19.27
CA ASN A 370 3.56 3.60 20.16
C ASN A 370 4.41 4.78 19.65
N LEU A 371 3.85 5.51 18.69
CA LEU A 371 3.74 6.96 18.83
C LEU A 371 2.26 7.33 18.71
N SER A 372 1.66 7.65 19.85
CA SER A 372 0.25 7.97 20.10
C SER A 372 -0.26 9.19 19.31
#